data_AF-A0A2S4ZCN9-F1
#
_entry.id   AF-A0A2S4ZCN9-F1
#
_cell.length_a   1.000
_cell.length_b   1.000
_cell.length_c   1.000
_cell.angle_alpha   90.00
_cell.angle_beta   90.00
_cell.angle_gamma   90.00
#
_symmetry.space_group_name_H-M   'P 1'
#
loop_
_entity.id
_entity.type
_entity.pdbx_description
1 polymer ?
#
loop_
_entity_poly.entity_id
_entity_poly.type
_entity_poly.pdbx_seq_one_letter_code
_entity_poly.pdbx_strand_id
1 'polypeptide(L)'
;MKRHLTAVLVAGWGALNGLLLVVLAVYRENVMTYWLWGGVVLVLELFALAVLASSRARTDQHVRYRVPDRGAGGVLPGAIGLLLVGLCLIYGYWLLVVAVPLLMLSVALAVRGTTAREK
;
A
#
# COMPACT_ATOMS: atom_id res chain seq x y z
N MET A 1 18.19 -10.17 -10.05
CA MET A 1 17.15 -11.07 -9.48
C MET A 1 16.65 -10.65 -8.08
N LYS A 2 17.50 -10.23 -7.13
CA LYS A 2 17.07 -9.84 -5.76
C LYS A 2 16.05 -8.69 -5.66
N ARG A 3 15.97 -7.80 -6.67
CA ARG A 3 15.10 -6.60 -6.68
C ARG A 3 13.60 -6.89 -6.72
N HIS A 4 13.17 -8.02 -7.26
CA HIS A 4 11.74 -8.36 -7.37
C HIS A 4 11.29 -9.31 -6.27
N LEU A 5 12.21 -9.75 -5.39
CA LEU A 5 11.95 -10.80 -4.42
C LEU A 5 10.93 -10.34 -3.37
N THR A 6 10.96 -9.07 -2.95
CA THR A 6 9.94 -8.46 -2.10
C THR A 6 8.60 -8.32 -2.80
N ALA A 7 8.56 -7.92 -4.07
CA ALA A 7 7.30 -7.85 -4.83
C ALA A 7 6.66 -9.25 -4.99
N VAL A 8 7.47 -10.26 -5.28
CA VAL A 8 7.04 -11.65 -5.42
C VAL A 8 6.54 -12.20 -4.08
N LEU A 9 7.20 -11.87 -2.96
CA LEU A 9 6.73 -12.28 -1.63
C LEU A 9 5.37 -11.66 -1.30
N VAL A 10 5.19 -10.36 -1.56
CA VAL A 10 3.91 -9.68 -1.28
C VAL A 10 2.81 -10.19 -2.21
N ALA A 11 3.09 -10.38 -3.50
CA ALA A 11 2.14 -10.95 -4.45
C ALA A 11 1.79 -12.41 -4.11
N GLY A 12 2.78 -13.23 -3.74
CA GLY A 12 2.55 -14.60 -3.32
C GLY A 12 1.69 -14.68 -2.06
N TRP A 13 1.90 -13.75 -1.11
CA TRP A 13 1.06 -13.63 0.07
C TRP A 13 -0.36 -13.17 -0.29
N GLY A 14 -0.53 -12.19 -1.18
CA GLY A 14 -1.82 -11.77 -1.72
C GLY A 14 -2.59 -12.91 -2.38
N ALA A 15 -1.93 -13.67 -3.25
CA ALA A 15 -2.49 -14.84 -3.92
C ALA A 15 -2.94 -15.94 -2.95
N LEU A 16 -2.16 -16.22 -1.90
CA LEU A 16 -2.55 -17.18 -0.86
C LEU A 16 -3.79 -16.71 -0.09
N ASN A 17 -3.90 -15.42 0.21
CA ASN A 17 -5.11 -14.84 0.80
C ASN A 17 -6.30 -14.89 -0.16
N GLY A 18 -6.07 -14.72 -1.47
CA GLY A 18 -7.08 -14.90 -2.50
C GLY A 18 -7.61 -16.33 -2.56
N LEU A 19 -6.73 -17.33 -2.42
CA LEU A 19 -7.14 -18.73 -2.33
C LEU A 19 -8.00 -19.00 -1.08
N LEU A 20 -7.63 -18.43 0.07
CA LEU A 20 -8.43 -18.52 1.29
C LEU A 20 -9.81 -17.85 1.14
N LEU A 21 -9.88 -16.73 0.41
CA LEU A 21 -11.15 -16.09 0.07
C LEU A 21 -12.02 -17.00 -0.82
N VAL A 22 -11.44 -17.71 -1.79
CA VAL A 22 -12.16 -18.71 -2.60
C VAL A 22 -12.70 -19.84 -1.72
N VAL A 23 -11.91 -20.31 -0.74
CA VAL A 23 -12.38 -21.31 0.23
C VAL A 23 -13.56 -20.77 1.03
N LEU A 24 -13.46 -19.56 1.58
CA LEU A 24 -14.58 -18.89 2.27
C LEU A 24 -15.82 -18.78 1.36
N ALA A 25 -15.63 -18.53 0.06
CA ALA A 25 -16.71 -18.46 -0.92
C ALA A 25 -17.45 -19.81 -1.05
N VAL A 26 -16.70 -20.92 -1.05
CA VAL A 26 -17.27 -22.29 -1.06
C VAL A 26 -18.06 -22.56 0.23
N TYR A 27 -17.57 -22.10 1.38
CA TYR A 27 -18.27 -22.23 2.67
C TYR A 27 -19.52 -21.35 2.81
N ARG A 28 -19.83 -20.49 1.83
CA ARG A 28 -21.00 -19.58 1.85
C ARG A 28 -21.10 -18.73 3.12
N GLU A 29 -19.96 -18.23 3.55
CA GLU A 29 -19.85 -17.28 4.64
C GLU A 29 -20.60 -15.96 4.40
N ASN A 30 -20.72 -15.18 5.47
CA ASN A 30 -21.40 -13.89 5.44
C ASN A 30 -20.73 -12.91 4.46
N VAL A 31 -21.55 -12.11 3.76
CA VAL A 31 -21.13 -11.04 2.84
C VAL A 31 -20.10 -10.10 3.47
N MET A 32 -20.25 -9.79 4.77
CA MET A 32 -19.29 -8.94 5.50
C MET A 32 -17.88 -9.55 5.53
N THR A 33 -17.78 -10.87 5.68
CA THR A 33 -16.52 -11.61 5.68
C THR A 33 -15.83 -11.51 4.31
N TYR A 34 -16.59 -11.61 3.22
CA TYR A 34 -16.06 -11.47 1.87
C TYR A 34 -15.51 -10.08 1.57
N TRP A 35 -16.19 -9.02 2.02
CA TRP A 35 -15.68 -7.67 1.85
C TRP A 35 -14.39 -7.43 2.63
N LEU A 36 -14.29 -7.97 3.84
CA LEU A 36 -13.13 -7.78 4.70
C LEU A 36 -11.92 -8.56 4.17
N TRP A 37 -12.09 -9.83 3.84
CA TRP A 37 -11.03 -10.65 3.27
C TRP A 37 -10.65 -10.20 1.85
N GLY A 38 -11.64 -9.90 1.01
CA GLY A 38 -11.42 -9.38 -0.34
C GLY A 38 -10.69 -8.04 -0.32
N GLY A 39 -11.02 -7.17 0.63
CA GLY A 39 -10.31 -5.91 0.85
C GLY A 39 -8.84 -6.11 1.20
N VAL A 40 -8.52 -7.06 2.09
CA VAL A 40 -7.13 -7.40 2.44
C VAL A 40 -6.35 -7.90 1.22
N VAL A 41 -6.93 -8.82 0.45
CA VAL A 41 -6.31 -9.33 -0.80
C VAL A 41 -6.03 -8.19 -1.76
N LEU A 42 -7.02 -7.32 -1.99
CA LEU A 42 -6.88 -6.17 -2.89
C LEU A 42 -5.76 -5.21 -2.44
N VAL A 43 -5.68 -4.91 -1.14
CA VAL A 43 -4.62 -4.05 -0.59
C VAL A 43 -3.24 -4.67 -0.78
N LEU A 44 -3.10 -5.97 -0.55
CA LEU A 44 -1.83 -6.69 -0.75
C LEU A 44 -1.38 -6.67 -2.22
N GLU A 45 -2.30 -6.90 -3.16
CA GLU A 45 -2.00 -6.85 -4.60
C GLU A 45 -1.62 -5.43 -5.04
N LEU A 46 -2.34 -4.40 -4.58
CA LEU A 46 -1.98 -3.01 -4.84
C LEU A 46 -0.59 -2.66 -4.29
N PHE A 47 -0.24 -3.17 -3.11
CA PHE A 47 1.09 -2.97 -2.53
C PHE A 47 2.17 -3.70 -3.34
N ALA A 48 1.92 -4.93 -3.78
CA ALA A 48 2.82 -5.67 -4.68
C ALA A 48 3.06 -4.89 -5.99
N LEU A 49 2.00 -4.35 -6.60
CA LEU A 49 2.09 -3.52 -7.79
C LEU A 49 2.89 -2.23 -7.54
N ALA A 50 2.67 -1.56 -6.41
CA ALA A 50 3.42 -0.35 -6.04
C ALA A 50 4.91 -0.66 -5.84
N VAL A 51 5.25 -1.77 -5.17
CA VAL A 51 6.63 -2.24 -5.00
C VAL A 51 7.25 -2.60 -6.35
N LEU A 52 6.51 -3.28 -7.23
CA LEU A 52 6.97 -3.62 -8.56
C LEU A 52 7.22 -2.36 -9.41
N ALA A 53 6.29 -1.41 -9.40
CA ALA A 53 6.43 -0.13 -10.09
C ALA A 53 7.64 0.67 -9.57
N SER A 54 7.82 0.74 -8.24
CA SER A 54 8.99 1.35 -7.61
C SER A 54 10.30 0.66 -8.03
N SER A 55 10.31 -0.67 -8.12
CA SER A 55 11.48 -1.44 -8.56
C SER A 55 11.85 -1.18 -10.03
N ARG A 56 10.86 -0.91 -10.88
CA ARG A 56 11.03 -0.60 -12.32
C ARG A 56 11.40 0.86 -12.57
N ALA A 57 10.87 1.80 -11.78
CA ALA A 57 11.19 3.22 -11.89
C ALA A 57 12.64 3.54 -11.48
N ARG A 58 13.29 2.67 -10.69
CA ARG A 58 14.64 2.89 -10.14
C ARG A 58 15.76 2.23 -10.96
N THR A 59 15.63 2.23 -12.29
CA THR A 59 16.64 1.64 -13.19
C THR A 59 17.80 2.61 -13.49
N ASP A 60 17.60 3.93 -13.32
CA ASP A 60 18.62 4.95 -13.66
C ASP A 60 19.51 5.43 -12.49
N GLN A 61 19.20 5.08 -11.24
CA GLN A 61 20.01 5.51 -10.08
C GLN A 61 21.22 4.61 -9.89
N HIS A 62 22.32 4.96 -10.57
CA HIS A 62 23.63 4.36 -10.44
C HIS A 62 24.21 4.52 -9.01
N VAL A 63 24.31 3.39 -8.30
CA VAL A 63 25.42 2.90 -7.45
C VAL A 63 25.97 3.73 -6.26
N ARG A 64 25.75 5.04 -6.12
CA ARG A 64 26.29 5.76 -4.94
C ARG A 64 25.26 5.91 -3.82
N TYR A 65 25.44 5.09 -2.79
CA TYR A 65 25.12 5.31 -1.36
C TYR A 65 24.46 6.67 -1.07
N ARG A 66 23.17 6.81 -1.39
CA ARG A 66 22.36 7.95 -0.97
C ARG A 66 21.11 7.39 -0.33
N VAL A 67 21.04 7.55 0.98
CA VAL A 67 19.88 7.20 1.79
C VAL A 67 18.66 7.91 1.18
N PRO A 68 17.60 7.18 0.77
CA PRO A 68 16.39 7.79 0.25
C PRO A 68 15.58 8.47 1.37
N ASP A 69 16.12 9.50 2.01
CA ASP A 69 15.48 10.12 3.19
C ASP A 69 14.40 11.15 2.85
N ARG A 70 14.30 11.57 1.60
CA ARG A 70 13.50 12.76 1.27
C ARG A 70 12.02 12.48 0.98
N GLY A 71 11.56 11.23 1.05
CA GLY A 71 10.13 10.90 0.87
C GLY A 71 9.64 9.72 1.70
N ALA A 72 10.54 9.01 2.38
CA ALA A 72 10.21 7.81 3.16
C ALA A 72 9.26 8.11 4.32
N GLY A 73 9.37 9.30 4.93
CA GLY A 73 8.51 9.71 6.05
C GLY A 73 7.03 9.79 5.70
N GLY A 74 6.68 10.03 4.43
CA GLY A 74 5.28 10.09 3.97
C GLY A 74 4.68 8.73 3.61
N VAL A 75 5.50 7.68 3.42
CA VAL A 75 5.04 6.37 2.95
C VAL A 75 4.15 5.67 3.97
N LEU A 76 4.57 5.66 5.24
CA LEU A 76 3.84 4.98 6.30
C LEU A 76 2.49 5.65 6.63
N PRO A 77 2.40 6.99 6.79
CA PRO A 77 1.12 7.67 6.90
C PRO A 77 0.20 7.46 5.68
N GLY A 78 0.77 7.46 4.47
CA GLY A 78 0.02 7.25 3.23
C GLY A 78 -0.56 5.84 3.11
N ALA A 79 0.23 4.82 3.45
CA ALA A 79 -0.22 3.43 3.46
C ALA A 79 -1.35 3.20 4.48
N ILE A 80 -1.22 3.74 5.69
CA ILE A 80 -2.25 3.66 6.72
C ILE A 80 -3.51 4.44 6.29
N GLY A 81 -3.34 5.63 5.72
CA GLY A 81 -4.45 6.44 5.20
C GLY A 81 -5.24 5.70 4.10
N LEU A 82 -4.54 5.09 3.14
CA LEU A 82 -5.17 4.29 2.08
C LEU A 82 -5.89 3.05 2.61
N LEU A 83 -5.28 2.36 3.59
CA LEU A 83 -5.93 1.25 4.26
C LEU A 83 -7.23 1.69 4.94
N LEU A 84 -7.22 2.80 5.68
CA LEU A 84 -8.41 3.34 6.32
C LEU A 84 -9.49 3.78 5.32
N VAL A 85 -9.11 4.35 4.17
CA VAL A 85 -10.06 4.63 3.08
C VAL A 85 -10.70 3.33 2.56
N GLY A 86 -9.91 2.27 2.38
CA GLY A 86 -10.44 0.95 2.03
C GLY A 86 -11.43 0.43 3.07
N LEU A 87 -11.11 0.57 4.36
CA LEU A 87 -12.00 0.19 5.45
C LEU A 87 -13.29 1.05 5.52
N CYS A 88 -13.29 2.28 5.00
CA CYS A 88 -14.51 3.10 4.93
C CYS A 88 -15.63 2.43 4.11
N LEU A 89 -15.26 1.65 3.08
CA LEU A 89 -16.24 0.91 2.26
C LEU A 89 -16.96 -0.18 3.06
N ILE A 90 -16.37 -0.63 4.17
CA ILE A 90 -16.85 -1.75 4.98
C ILE A 90 -17.51 -1.25 6.27
N TYR A 91 -16.84 -0.34 6.97
CA TYR A 91 -17.23 0.15 8.29
C TYR A 91 -17.91 1.53 8.26
N GLY A 92 -18.04 2.13 7.09
CA GLY A 92 -18.71 3.42 6.88
C GLY A 92 -17.79 4.64 6.93
N TYR A 93 -18.35 5.79 6.52
CA TYR A 93 -17.62 7.02 6.25
C TYR A 93 -16.97 7.70 7.46
N TRP A 94 -17.30 7.30 8.69
CA TRP A 94 -16.72 7.88 9.91
C TRP A 94 -15.18 7.74 9.95
N LEU A 95 -14.63 6.66 9.38
CA LEU A 95 -13.18 6.44 9.28
C LEU A 95 -12.47 7.50 8.43
N LEU A 96 -13.17 8.25 7.57
CA LEU A 96 -12.60 9.35 6.79
C LEU A 96 -12.04 10.46 7.67
N VAL A 97 -12.59 10.66 8.87
CA VAL A 97 -12.11 11.65 9.85
C VAL A 97 -10.64 11.40 10.22
N VAL A 98 -10.19 10.14 10.20
CA VAL A 98 -8.80 9.76 10.50
C VAL A 98 -7.99 9.57 9.22
N ALA A 99 -8.60 9.00 8.18
CA ALA A 99 -7.93 8.73 6.91
C ALA A 99 -7.48 10.01 6.19
N VAL A 100 -8.34 11.04 6.13
CA VAL A 100 -8.06 12.29 5.42
C VAL A 100 -6.86 13.04 6.02
N PRO A 101 -6.76 13.26 7.36
CA PRO A 101 -5.57 13.86 7.95
C PRO A 101 -4.28 13.08 7.69
N LEU A 102 -4.33 11.75 7.72
CA LEU A 102 -3.16 10.90 7.43
C LEU A 102 -2.69 11.02 5.98
N LEU A 103 -3.64 11.08 5.03
CA LEU A 103 -3.33 11.31 3.62
C LEU A 103 -2.79 12.73 3.38
N MET A 104 -3.39 13.75 4.01
CA MET A 104 -2.86 15.12 3.95
C MET A 104 -1.44 15.22 4.52
N LEU A 105 -1.17 14.53 5.63
CA LEU A 105 0.17 14.45 6.22
C LEU A 105 1.16 13.76 5.27
N SER A 106 0.76 12.64 4.67
CA SER A 106 1.57 11.93 3.67
C SER A 106 1.94 12.84 2.50
N VAL A 107 0.95 13.55 1.95
CA VAL A 107 1.15 14.51 0.86
C VAL A 107 2.04 15.66 1.30
N ALA A 108 1.82 16.24 2.48
CA ALA A 108 2.64 17.32 3.01
C ALA A 108 4.11 16.90 3.19
N LEU A 109 4.36 15.68 3.67
CA LEU A 109 5.71 15.12 3.82
C LEU A 109 6.35 14.81 2.46
N ALA A 110 5.58 14.32 1.49
CA ALA A 110 6.06 14.10 0.13
C ALA A 110 6.42 15.43 -0.57
N VAL A 111 5.57 16.45 -0.43
CA VAL A 111 5.80 17.79 -0.99
C VAL A 111 7.00 18.45 -0.33
N ARG A 112 7.06 18.53 1.01
CA ARG A 112 8.22 19.11 1.73
C ARG A 112 9.53 18.39 1.41
N GLY A 113 9.45 17.09 1.19
CA GLY A 113 10.55 16.25 0.70
C GLY A 113 11.09 16.62 -0.68
N THR A 114 10.23 17.13 -1.56
CA THR A 114 10.57 17.57 -2.93
C THR A 114 10.97 19.04 -3.02
N THR A 115 10.60 19.88 -2.03
CA THR A 115 10.82 21.34 -2.09
C THR A 115 12.21 21.81 -1.63
N ALA A 116 13.09 20.94 -1.13
CA ALA A 116 14.47 21.29 -0.78
C ALA A 116 15.38 21.46 -2.01
N ARG A 117 14.94 22.30 -2.97
CA ARG A 117 15.74 22.82 -4.07
C ARG A 117 15.79 24.34 -3.91
N GLU A 118 16.80 24.82 -3.18
CA GLU A 118 17.27 26.20 -3.12
C GLU A 118 18.40 26.21 -2.08
N LYS A 119 19.67 26.53 -2.34
CA LYS A 119 20.42 27.13 -3.45
C LYS A 119 21.76 26.42 -3.57
#